data_AF-A0A431M8G8-F1
#
_entry.id   AF-A0A431M8G8-F1
#
_cell.length_a   1.000
_cell.length_b   1.000
_cell.length_c   1.000
_cell.angle_alpha   90.00
_cell.angle_beta   90.00
_cell.angle_gamma   90.00
#
_symmetry.space_group_name_H-M   'P 1'
#
loop_
_entity.id
_entity.type
_entity.pdbx_description
1 polymer ?
#
loop_
_entity_poly.entity_id
_entity_poly.type
_entity_poly.pdbx_seq_one_letter_code
_entity_poly.pdbx_strand_id
1 'polypeptide(L)'
;MSDEHRVKIQNSNILNALVEHVEGKREMSATQVSAGLGLLRKVMPDLSAAENTTEVLHRYVARVPSKANSTEEWLDQQRPQQTAH
;
A
#
# COMPACT_ATOMS: atom_id res chain seq x y z
N MET A 1 -24.25 -14.24 -6.93
CA MET A 1 -23.47 -13.72 -5.78
C MET A 1 -22.03 -13.57 -6.23
N SER A 2 -21.43 -12.38 -6.04
CA SER A 2 -20.02 -12.14 -6.36
C SER A 2 -19.10 -12.81 -5.34
N ASP A 3 -17.86 -13.09 -5.72
CA ASP A 3 -16.86 -13.71 -4.84
C ASP A 3 -16.54 -12.84 -3.62
N GLU A 4 -16.57 -11.52 -3.77
CA GLU A 4 -16.37 -10.58 -2.67
C GLU A 4 -17.43 -10.72 -1.58
N HIS A 5 -18.70 -10.95 -1.94
CA HIS A 5 -19.76 -11.18 -0.97
C HIS A 5 -19.57 -12.52 -0.24
N ARG A 6 -19.06 -13.55 -0.91
CA ARG A 6 -18.77 -14.85 -0.28
C ARG A 6 -17.66 -14.73 0.76
N VAL A 7 -16.61 -13.98 0.45
CA VAL A 7 -15.49 -13.74 1.37
C VAL A 7 -15.96 -12.99 2.62
N LYS A 8 -16.79 -11.94 2.45
CA LYS A 8 -17.36 -11.21 3.61
C LYS A 8 -18.16 -12.12 4.53
N ILE A 9 -19.01 -12.99 3.97
CA ILE A 9 -19.81 -13.96 4.74
C ILE A 9 -18.92 -14.95 5.49
N GLN A 10 -17.90 -15.51 4.83
CA GLN A 10 -16.98 -16.46 5.46
C GLN A 10 -16.21 -15.81 6.62
N ASN A 11 -15.77 -14.56 6.47
CA ASN A 11 -15.07 -13.82 7.52
C ASN A 11 -15.96 -13.60 8.76
N SER A 12 -17.22 -13.19 8.55
CA SER A 12 -18.17 -13.02 9.64
C SER A 12 -18.42 -14.32 10.40
N ASN A 13 -18.46 -15.46 9.70
CA ASN A 13 -18.65 -16.77 10.33
C ASN A 13 -17.44 -17.17 11.20
N ILE A 14 -16.21 -16.89 10.75
CA ILE A 14 -15.00 -17.16 11.53
C ILE A 14 -14.99 -16.30 12.80
N LEU A 15 -15.31 -15.00 12.66
CA LEU A 15 -15.39 -14.09 13.80
C LEU A 15 -16.42 -14.57 14.83
N ASN A 16 -17.64 -14.90 14.38
CA ASN A 16 -18.70 -15.39 15.26
C ASN A 16 -18.28 -16.67 16.00
N ALA A 17 -17.63 -17.61 15.32
CA ALA A 17 -17.15 -18.84 15.95
C ALA A 17 -16.10 -18.57 17.05
N LEU A 18 -15.18 -17.64 16.82
CA LEU A 18 -14.18 -17.24 17.82
C LEU A 18 -14.81 -16.51 19.01
N VAL A 19 -15.80 -15.64 18.77
CA VAL A 19 -16.57 -14.98 19.85
C VAL A 19 -17.32 -16.00 20.68
N GLU A 20 -18.05 -16.92 20.05
CA GLU A 20 -18.74 -18.01 20.75
C GLU A 20 -17.78 -18.85 21.60
N HIS A 21 -16.55 -19.07 21.12
CA HIS A 21 -15.53 -19.79 21.88
C HIS A 21 -15.08 -19.05 23.12
N VAL A 22 -14.82 -17.75 23.02
CA VAL A 22 -14.46 -16.90 24.16
C VAL A 22 -15.60 -16.79 25.17
N GLU A 23 -16.85 -16.77 24.71
CA GLU A 23 -18.04 -16.77 25.55
C GLU A 23 -18.37 -18.15 26.17
N GLY A 24 -17.62 -19.20 25.84
CA GLY A 24 -17.87 -20.56 26.31
C GLY A 24 -19.10 -21.25 25.68
N LYS A 25 -19.66 -20.68 24.61
CA LYS A 25 -20.79 -21.25 23.86
C LYS A 25 -20.36 -22.33 22.88
N ARG A 26 -19.10 -22.31 22.43
CA ARG A 26 -18.52 -23.28 21.48
C ARG A 26 -17.12 -23.70 21.92
N GLU A 27 -16.88 -24.99 22.08
CA GLU A 27 -15.52 -25.49 22.27
C GLU A 27 -14.73 -25.51 20.95
N MET A 28 -13.48 -25.07 21.01
CA MET A 28 -12.56 -25.06 19.87
C MET A 28 -11.19 -25.50 20.35
N SER A 29 -10.54 -26.36 19.58
CA SER A 29 -9.14 -26.71 19.83
C SER A 29 -8.21 -25.53 19.59
N ALA A 30 -7.05 -25.51 20.26
CA ALA A 30 -6.04 -24.47 20.07
C ALA A 30 -5.60 -24.28 18.61
N THR A 31 -5.56 -25.37 17.83
CA THR A 31 -5.26 -25.33 16.40
C THR A 31 -6.34 -24.59 15.60
N GLN A 32 -7.63 -24.81 15.92
CA GLN A 32 -8.74 -24.14 15.27
C GLN A 32 -8.77 -22.64 15.59
N VAL A 33 -8.49 -22.27 16.85
CA VAL A 33 -8.37 -20.86 17.26
C VAL A 33 -7.23 -20.19 16.50
N SER A 34 -6.05 -20.83 16.45
CA SER A 34 -4.87 -20.32 15.75
C SER A 34 -5.11 -20.14 14.24
N ALA A 35 -5.75 -21.11 13.60
CA ALA A 35 -6.12 -21.02 12.18
C ALA A 35 -7.13 -19.90 11.92
N GLY A 36 -8.15 -19.75 12.77
CA GLY A 36 -9.15 -18.67 12.69
C GLY A 36 -8.50 -17.29 12.79
N LEU A 37 -7.60 -17.09 13.77
CA LEU A 37 -6.82 -15.85 13.90
C LEU A 37 -5.95 -15.58 12.66
N GLY A 38 -5.28 -16.60 12.14
CA GLY A 38 -4.43 -16.47 10.94
C GLY A 38 -5.22 -16.04 9.70
N LEU A 39 -6.42 -16.59 9.52
CA LEU A 39 -7.33 -16.18 8.44
C LEU A 39 -7.79 -14.74 8.62
N LEU A 40 -8.24 -14.35 9.83
CA LEU A 40 -8.71 -13.00 10.10
C LEU A 40 -7.65 -11.92 9.86
N ARG A 41 -6.39 -12.14 10.27
CA ARG A 41 -5.28 -11.21 10.01
C ARG A 41 -4.99 -10.99 8.51
N LYS A 42 -5.35 -11.95 7.66
CA LYS A 42 -5.16 -11.84 6.21
C LYS A 42 -6.24 -11.00 5.54
N VAL A 43 -7.44 -10.94 6.12
CA VAL A 43 -8.61 -10.24 5.53
C VAL A 43 -8.92 -8.92 6.24
N MET A 44 -8.56 -8.80 7.51
CA MET A 44 -8.48 -7.53 8.23
C MET A 44 -6.99 -7.19 8.36
N PRO A 45 -6.40 -6.40 7.44
CA PRO A 45 -5.07 -5.84 7.68
C PRO A 45 -5.11 -5.13 9.03
N ASP A 46 -4.12 -5.41 9.88
CA ASP A 46 -4.05 -4.90 11.25
C ASP A 46 -4.43 -3.42 11.26
N LEU A 47 -5.41 -3.05 12.10
CA LEU A 47 -5.91 -1.66 12.15
C LEU A 47 -4.76 -0.68 12.41
N SER A 48 -3.72 -1.13 13.13
CA SER A 48 -2.47 -0.42 13.39
C SER A 48 -1.68 -0.04 12.14
N ALA A 49 -1.90 -0.69 11.00
CA ALA A 49 -1.24 -0.37 9.74
C ALA A 49 -1.95 0.73 8.93
N ALA A 50 -3.19 1.09 9.31
CA ALA A 50 -4.03 2.02 8.54
C ALA A 50 -3.70 3.50 8.74
N GLU A 51 -2.85 3.86 9.72
CA GLU A 51 -2.45 5.26 9.99
C GLU A 51 -1.16 5.71 9.25
N ASN A 52 -0.78 5.07 8.16
CA ASN A 52 0.29 5.59 7.29
C ASN A 52 -0.28 6.56 6.25
N THR A 53 -0.66 7.77 6.68
CA THR A 53 -0.89 8.90 5.76
C THR A 53 0.46 9.36 5.22
N THR A 54 0.93 8.72 4.16
CA THR A 54 2.17 9.13 3.48
C THR A 54 1.85 10.34 2.61
N GLU A 55 2.14 11.55 3.09
CA GLU A 55 2.15 12.74 2.25
C GLU A 55 3.31 12.62 1.24
N VAL A 56 2.99 12.27 -0.01
CA VAL A 56 3.97 12.25 -1.10
C VAL A 56 4.23 13.68 -1.55
N LEU A 57 5.10 14.38 -0.83
CA LEU A 57 5.69 15.63 -1.33
C LEU A 57 6.56 15.29 -2.54
N HIS A 58 6.04 15.54 -3.75
CA HIS A 58 6.82 15.46 -4.97
C HIS A 58 7.92 16.53 -4.89
N ARG A 59 9.11 16.12 -4.43
CA ARG A 59 10.29 16.98 -4.44
C ARG A 59 10.76 17.10 -5.89
N TYR A 60 10.35 18.18 -6.54
CA TYR A 60 10.87 18.55 -7.85
C TYR A 60 12.37 18.84 -7.73
N VAL A 61 13.20 17.96 -8.29
CA VAL A 61 14.65 18.18 -8.42
C VAL A 61 14.93 18.54 -9.88
N ALA A 62 15.03 19.83 -10.19
CA ALA A 62 15.64 20.26 -11.43
C ALA A 62 17.15 20.11 -11.32
N ARG A 63 17.78 19.44 -12.29
CA ARG A 63 19.23 19.52 -12.49
C ARG A 63 19.54 20.96 -12.94
N VAL A 64 20.04 21.78 -12.03
CA VAL A 64 20.54 23.11 -12.38
C VAL A 64 21.73 22.93 -13.32
N PRO A 65 21.70 23.47 -14.55
CA PRO A 65 22.86 23.43 -15.44
C PRO A 65 24.04 24.14 -14.77
N SER A 66 25.25 23.63 -14.98
CA SER A 66 26.47 24.36 -14.60
C SER A 66 26.42 25.76 -15.20
N LYS A 67 26.66 26.79 -14.37
CA LYS A 67 26.74 28.18 -14.87
C LYS A 67 27.81 28.24 -15.96
N ALA A 68 27.45 28.77 -17.13
CA ALA A 68 28.41 29.05 -18.20
C ALA A 68 29.46 30.05 -17.68
N ASN A 69 30.73 29.84 -18.02
CA ASN A 69 31.82 30.70 -17.56
C ASN A 69 31.93 31.98 -18.41
N SER A 70 31.24 32.03 -19.57
CA SER A 70 31.19 33.18 -20.45
C SER A 70 29.84 33.30 -21.19
N THR A 71 29.55 34.50 -21.68
CA THR A 71 28.35 34.78 -22.50
C THR A 71 28.35 34.00 -23.83
N GLU A 72 29.53 33.75 -24.41
CA GLU A 72 29.68 33.00 -25.65
C GLU A 72 29.33 31.52 -25.47
N GLU A 73 29.77 30.93 -24.36
CA GLU A 73 29.48 29.54 -24.00
C GLU A 73 27.99 29.32 -23.69
N TRP A 74 27.32 30.34 -23.12
CA TRP A 74 25.87 30.33 -22.92
C TRP A 74 25.09 30.37 -24.25
N LEU A 75 25.54 31.18 -25.21
CA LEU A 75 24.91 31.29 -26.53
C LEU A 75 25.04 29.99 -27.33
N ASP A 76 26.18 29.32 -27.26
CA ASP A 76 26.41 28.06 -27.98
C ASP A 76 25.55 26.91 -27.40
N GLN A 77 25.35 26.87 -26.08
CA GLN A 77 24.45 25.91 -25.42
C GLN A 77 22.97 26.11 -25.78
N GLN A 78 22.57 27.33 -26.17
CA GLN A 78 21.19 27.66 -26.55
C GLN A 78 20.95 27.54 -28.07
N ARG A 79 21.97 27.20 -28.87
CA ARG A 79 21.76 26.97 -30.30
C ARG A 79 20.93 25.71 -30.50
N PRO A 80 19.74 25.79 -31.14
CA PRO A 80 18.98 24.61 -31.48
C PRO A 80 19.82 23.75 -32.42
N GLN A 81 20.12 22.51 -32.02
CA GLN A 81 20.73 21.55 -32.93
C GLN A 81 19.77 21.34 -34.10
N GLN A 82 20.19 21.70 -35.31
CA GLN A 82 19.45 21.36 -36.51
C GLN A 82 19.36 19.84 -36.56
N THR A 83 18.17 19.30 -36.26
CA THR A 83 17.82 17.92 -36.57
C THR A 83 17.94 17.75 -38.08
N ALA A 84 19.04 17.13 -38.53
CA ALA A 84 19.18 16.67 -39.89
C ALA A 84 18.10 15.60 -40.15
N HIS A 85 17.23 15.86 -41.11
CA HIS A 85 16.29 14.88 -41.67
C HIS A 85 17.00 13.94 -42.64
#